data_AF-A0A2H6F7I5-F1
#
_entry.id   AF-A0A2H6F7I5-F1
#
_cell.length_a   1.000
_cell.length_b   1.000
_cell.length_c   1.000
_cell.angle_alpha   90.00
_cell.angle_beta   90.00
_cell.angle_gamma   90.00
#
_symmetry.space_group_name_H-M   'P 1'
#
loop_
_entity.id
_entity.type
_entity.pdbx_description
1 polymer ?
#
loop_
_entity_poly.entity_id
_entity_poly.type
_entity_poly.pdbx_seq_one_letter_code
_entity_poly.pdbx_strand_id
1 'polypeptide(L)'
;MIKKIFSSLCFFLPSSVTCVIFRLLGHKIGRNVKLPVFSYIYAEEIYIGNDVDIRQLVLISVFKLSIGNNAIISFGTQIKGDGNFSSGDNSFIGAQCVVHCDEDVKIGFYSGLGPRCTVYTHGSFLPVTDGYPVKFEKVVLEDYVWTGMVVTILPGVYIESNCIINPGVVLKSRIKSGTFVECSPTAFRELNLNRLLKFSKKTNLYYHEQILNGFLTSHQIKYKHNETDNSFVAGNKYVFRYFPEDNIIVLIYNKNKKITYDLKNYYTDYSNLKIHKDFLYFLRRRFGLTLRTNY
;
A
#
# COMPACT_ATOMS: atom_id res chain seq x y z
N MET A 1 -12.54 7.23 -12.89
CA MET A 1 -12.21 7.00 -14.32
C MET A 1 -11.80 8.30 -15.03
N ILE A 2 -12.61 9.36 -15.00
CA ILE A 2 -12.29 10.66 -15.61
C ILE A 2 -10.96 11.25 -15.11
N LYS A 3 -10.77 11.38 -13.79
CA LYS A 3 -9.53 11.93 -13.19
C LYS A 3 -8.27 11.20 -13.69
N LYS A 4 -8.33 9.88 -13.81
CA LYS A 4 -7.20 9.06 -14.28
C LYS A 4 -6.80 9.35 -15.73
N ILE A 5 -7.79 9.60 -16.60
CA ILE A 5 -7.55 9.98 -18.00
C ILE A 5 -6.84 11.33 -18.06
N PHE A 6 -7.32 12.32 -17.30
CA PHE A 6 -6.69 13.64 -17.24
C PHE A 6 -5.29 13.58 -16.62
N SER A 7 -5.07 12.79 -15.58
CA SER A 7 -3.72 12.53 -15.04
C SER A 7 -2.77 11.98 -16.11
N SER A 8 -3.23 11.04 -16.94
CA SER A 8 -2.43 10.50 -18.04
C SER A 8 -2.17 11.55 -19.13
N LEU A 9 -3.12 12.44 -19.42
CA LEU A 9 -2.92 13.54 -20.36
C LEU A 9 -1.88 14.54 -19.83
N CYS A 10 -1.95 14.89 -18.54
CA CYS A 10 -1.03 15.83 -17.89
C CYS A 10 0.43 15.37 -17.92
N PHE A 11 0.68 14.07 -18.10
CA PHE A 11 2.03 13.53 -18.28
C PHE A 11 2.79 14.19 -19.44
N PHE A 12 2.09 14.68 -20.47
CA PHE A 12 2.70 15.32 -21.64
C PHE A 12 2.56 16.85 -21.64
N LEU A 13 2.05 17.46 -20.57
CA LEU A 13 1.73 18.89 -20.52
C LEU A 13 2.70 19.69 -19.62
N PRO A 14 2.95 20.97 -19.95
CA PRO A 14 3.72 21.87 -19.07
C PRO A 14 3.05 22.14 -17.72
N SER A 15 3.85 22.50 -16.71
CA SER A 15 3.40 22.76 -15.33
C SER A 15 2.18 23.66 -15.20
N SER A 16 2.15 24.77 -15.94
CA SER A 16 1.07 25.75 -15.88
C SER A 16 -0.28 25.14 -16.29
N VAL A 17 -0.28 24.37 -17.38
CA VAL A 17 -1.47 23.71 -17.91
C VAL A 17 -1.93 22.59 -16.98
N THR A 18 -1.00 21.74 -16.52
CA THR A 18 -1.28 20.66 -15.57
C THR A 18 -1.93 21.19 -14.28
N CYS A 19 -1.39 22.28 -13.72
CA CYS A 19 -1.95 22.91 -12.53
C CYS A 19 -3.38 23.43 -12.75
N VAL A 20 -3.67 24.03 -13.92
CA VAL A 20 -5.03 24.50 -14.26
C VAL A 20 -5.99 23.32 -14.37
N ILE A 21 -5.61 22.26 -15.08
CA ILE A 21 -6.43 21.05 -15.22
C ILE A 21 -6.75 20.46 -13.84
N PHE A 22 -5.76 20.31 -12.96
CA PHE A 22 -5.99 19.78 -11.62
C PHE A 22 -6.97 20.65 -10.80
N ARG A 23 -6.87 21.98 -10.88
CA ARG A 23 -7.84 22.88 -10.23
C ARG A 23 -9.25 22.70 -10.79
N LEU A 24 -9.40 22.58 -12.12
CA LEU A 24 -10.69 22.33 -12.76
C LEU A 24 -11.31 20.98 -12.38
N LEU A 25 -10.49 19.98 -12.05
CA LEU A 25 -10.93 18.68 -11.53
C LEU A 25 -11.28 18.71 -10.03
N GLY A 26 -11.23 19.88 -9.38
CA GLY A 26 -11.57 20.08 -7.97
C GLY A 26 -10.41 19.86 -7.00
N HIS A 27 -9.18 19.71 -7.48
CA HIS A 27 -7.99 19.60 -6.63
C HIS A 27 -7.51 20.98 -6.14
N LYS A 28 -6.81 21.00 -5.00
CA LYS A 28 -6.26 22.23 -4.40
C LYS A 28 -4.78 22.35 -4.77
N ILE A 29 -4.46 23.29 -5.66
CA ILE A 29 -3.08 23.51 -6.14
C ILE A 29 -2.66 24.95 -5.87
N GLY A 30 -1.62 25.13 -5.07
CA GLY A 30 -1.04 26.42 -4.67
C GLY A 30 -0.39 27.20 -5.82
N ARG A 31 0.26 28.31 -5.46
CA ARG A 31 1.03 29.17 -6.38
C ARG A 31 2.43 28.59 -6.60
N ASN A 32 3.04 28.93 -7.73
CA ASN A 32 4.43 28.57 -8.07
C ASN A 32 4.75 27.05 -8.03
N VAL A 33 3.74 26.20 -8.21
CA VAL A 33 3.92 24.74 -8.26
C VAL A 33 4.58 24.34 -9.58
N LYS A 34 5.64 23.53 -9.51
CA LYS A 34 6.31 22.93 -10.67
C LYS A 34 5.90 21.47 -10.81
N LEU A 35 5.34 21.15 -11.98
CA LEU A 35 4.85 19.83 -12.38
C LEU A 35 5.20 19.62 -13.86
N PRO A 36 6.48 19.36 -14.18
CA PRO A 36 6.97 19.32 -15.54
C PRO A 36 6.41 18.10 -16.28
N VAL A 37 6.59 18.12 -17.60
CA VAL A 37 6.34 16.95 -18.45
C VAL A 37 7.06 15.72 -17.91
N PHE A 38 6.47 14.55 -18.16
CA PHE A 38 6.90 13.24 -17.69
C PHE A 38 6.84 13.05 -16.17
N SER A 39 6.13 13.91 -15.46
CA SER A 39 5.62 13.60 -14.11
C SER A 39 4.20 13.05 -14.21
N TYR A 40 3.88 12.03 -13.42
CA TYR A 40 2.54 11.45 -13.36
C TYR A 40 2.01 11.56 -11.93
N ILE A 41 0.81 12.14 -11.76
CA ILE A 41 0.15 12.23 -10.47
C ILE A 41 -1.32 11.83 -10.60
N TYR A 42 -1.72 10.82 -9.83
CA TYR A 42 -3.09 10.41 -9.66
C TYR A 42 -3.43 10.23 -8.18
N ALA A 43 -4.52 10.86 -7.75
CA ALA A 43 -5.21 10.57 -6.50
C ALA A 43 -6.67 11.01 -6.61
N GLU A 44 -7.54 10.47 -5.76
CA GLU A 44 -8.94 10.92 -5.70
C GLU A 44 -9.02 12.36 -5.17
N GLU A 45 -8.16 12.71 -4.23
CA GLU A 45 -8.01 14.06 -3.69
C GLU A 45 -6.52 14.46 -3.70
N ILE A 46 -6.24 15.65 -4.22
CA ILE A 46 -4.89 16.21 -4.32
C ILE A 46 -4.89 17.59 -3.65
N TYR A 47 -3.99 17.76 -2.69
CA TYR A 47 -3.59 19.03 -2.12
C TYR A 47 -2.10 19.24 -2.35
N ILE A 48 -1.73 20.35 -2.99
CA ILE A 48 -0.35 20.78 -3.19
C ILE A 48 -0.25 22.23 -2.74
N GLY A 49 0.64 22.50 -1.79
CA GLY A 49 0.94 23.84 -1.26
C GLY A 49 1.61 24.78 -2.27
N ASN A 50 1.97 25.96 -1.81
CA ASN A 50 2.73 26.93 -2.60
C ASN A 50 4.19 26.48 -2.76
N ASP A 51 4.83 26.90 -3.85
CA ASP A 51 6.27 26.75 -4.09
C ASP A 51 6.77 25.30 -4.06
N VAL A 52 5.89 24.34 -4.37
CA VAL A 52 6.23 22.92 -4.46
C VAL A 52 6.97 22.61 -5.77
N ASP A 53 8.08 21.89 -5.68
CA ASP A 53 8.86 21.40 -6.83
C ASP A 53 8.78 19.88 -6.96
N ILE A 54 7.89 19.40 -7.83
CA ILE A 54 7.84 17.99 -8.21
C ILE A 54 8.59 17.84 -9.52
N ARG A 55 9.65 17.03 -9.52
CA ARG A 55 10.58 16.95 -10.65
C ARG A 55 10.15 15.92 -11.69
N GLN A 56 10.87 15.89 -12.82
CA GLN A 56 10.59 14.96 -13.92
C GLN A 56 10.72 13.50 -13.46
N LEU A 57 9.98 12.61 -14.12
CA LEU A 57 9.96 11.17 -13.86
C LEU A 57 9.48 10.79 -12.46
N VAL A 58 8.85 11.72 -11.74
CA VAL A 58 8.12 11.40 -10.51
C VAL A 58 6.79 10.75 -10.86
N LEU A 59 6.51 9.60 -10.26
CA LEU A 59 5.28 8.84 -10.45
C LEU A 59 4.54 8.69 -9.12
N ILE A 60 3.38 9.33 -9.00
CA ILE A 60 2.53 9.29 -7.80
C ILE A 60 1.17 8.70 -8.16
N SER A 61 0.77 7.64 -7.47
CA SER A 61 -0.56 7.02 -7.58
C SER A 61 -1.00 6.50 -6.22
N VAL A 62 -1.79 7.29 -5.50
CA VAL A 62 -2.26 7.02 -4.12
C VAL A 62 -3.74 7.33 -3.99
N PHE A 63 -4.39 6.99 -2.87
CA PHE A 63 -5.81 7.31 -2.68
C PHE A 63 -6.03 8.82 -2.45
N LYS A 64 -5.30 9.40 -1.49
CA LYS A 64 -5.22 10.87 -1.29
C LYS A 64 -3.77 11.32 -1.24
N LEU A 65 -3.50 12.47 -1.82
CA LEU A 65 -2.20 13.12 -1.86
C LEU A 65 -2.25 14.47 -1.17
N SER A 66 -1.37 14.70 -0.21
CA SER A 66 -1.18 16.01 0.43
C SER A 66 0.30 16.37 0.47
N ILE A 67 0.69 17.49 -0.12
CA ILE A 67 2.06 17.99 -0.15
C ILE A 67 2.05 19.42 0.38
N GLY A 68 2.78 19.67 1.46
CA GLY A 68 2.92 20.99 2.09
C GLY A 68 3.68 22.01 1.25
N ASN A 69 3.72 23.25 1.72
CA ASN A 69 4.41 24.35 1.05
C ASN A 69 5.92 24.12 0.99
N ASN A 70 6.56 24.65 -0.06
CA ASN A 70 8.02 24.61 -0.24
C ASN A 70 8.62 23.18 -0.15
N ALA A 71 7.83 22.17 -0.50
CA ALA A 71 8.27 20.78 -0.53
C ALA A 71 8.88 20.41 -1.88
N ILE A 72 9.80 19.45 -1.88
CA ILE A 72 10.46 18.96 -3.09
C ILE A 72 10.31 17.45 -3.19
N ILE A 73 9.89 16.97 -4.37
CA ILE A 73 9.93 15.55 -4.73
C ILE A 73 10.86 15.39 -5.92
N SER A 74 12.02 14.78 -5.68
CA SER A 74 13.12 14.74 -6.63
C SER A 74 13.00 13.59 -7.64
N PHE A 75 13.82 13.68 -8.69
CA PHE A 75 13.76 12.89 -9.92
C PHE A 75 13.60 11.38 -9.70
N GLY A 76 12.74 10.75 -10.51
CA GLY A 76 12.60 9.29 -10.56
C GLY A 76 11.95 8.66 -9.32
N THR A 77 11.42 9.46 -8.40
CA THR A 77 10.74 8.97 -7.20
C THR A 77 9.39 8.35 -7.55
N GLN A 78 9.08 7.21 -6.94
CA GLN A 78 7.80 6.52 -7.07
C GLN A 78 7.07 6.48 -5.74
N ILE A 79 5.82 6.95 -5.70
CA ILE A 79 4.94 6.89 -4.54
C ILE A 79 3.65 6.21 -4.99
N LYS A 80 3.43 4.96 -4.60
CA LYS A 80 2.34 4.14 -5.13
C LYS A 80 1.69 3.25 -4.09
N GLY A 81 0.37 3.10 -4.16
CA GLY A 81 -0.40 2.18 -3.35
C GLY A 81 -1.85 2.64 -3.19
N ASP A 82 -2.61 1.97 -2.33
CA ASP A 82 -4.04 2.25 -2.10
C ASP A 82 -4.29 3.14 -0.86
N GLY A 83 -3.24 3.48 -0.11
CA GLY A 83 -3.29 4.34 1.07
C GLY A 83 -3.13 5.82 0.74
N ASN A 84 -3.08 6.64 1.80
CA ASN A 84 -2.85 8.08 1.70
C ASN A 84 -1.37 8.42 1.84
N PHE A 85 -0.89 9.35 1.03
CA PHE A 85 0.45 9.93 1.20
C PHE A 85 0.34 11.39 1.62
N SER A 86 1.09 11.76 2.67
CA SER A 86 1.20 13.15 3.12
C SER A 86 2.64 13.54 3.43
N SER A 87 3.04 14.74 3.00
CA SER A 87 4.29 15.39 3.41
C SER A 87 4.03 16.82 3.87
N GLY A 88 4.65 17.22 4.99
CA GLY A 88 4.50 18.56 5.56
C GLY A 88 5.25 19.64 4.79
N ASP A 89 5.15 20.88 5.27
CA ASP A 89 5.88 22.01 4.69
C ASP A 89 7.40 21.81 4.85
N ASN A 90 8.17 22.36 3.90
CA ASN A 90 9.63 22.23 3.84
C ASN A 90 10.14 20.78 3.83
N SER A 91 9.31 19.83 3.38
CA SER A 91 9.73 18.43 3.27
C SER A 91 10.54 18.17 2.01
N PHE A 92 11.43 17.17 2.07
CA PHE A 92 12.28 16.79 0.95
C PHE A 92 12.22 15.29 0.71
N ILE A 93 11.90 14.87 -0.51
CA ILE A 93 11.98 13.47 -0.93
C ILE A 93 13.04 13.37 -2.02
N GLY A 94 14.15 12.72 -1.68
CA GLY A 94 15.34 12.56 -2.51
C GLY A 94 15.10 11.74 -3.76
N ALA A 95 16.05 11.80 -4.68
CA ALA A 95 15.92 11.14 -5.98
C ALA A 95 15.77 9.63 -5.83
N GLN A 96 14.97 9.03 -6.71
CA GLN A 96 14.81 7.57 -6.83
C GLN A 96 14.33 6.89 -5.53
N CYS A 97 13.59 7.61 -4.68
CA CYS A 97 12.90 6.97 -3.57
C CYS A 97 11.76 6.08 -4.07
N VAL A 98 11.46 5.02 -3.33
CA VAL A 98 10.30 4.17 -3.58
C VAL A 98 9.45 4.11 -2.32
N VAL A 99 8.24 4.63 -2.39
CA VAL A 99 7.26 4.62 -1.30
C VAL A 99 6.08 3.73 -1.72
N HIS A 100 6.03 2.55 -1.12
CA HIS A 100 4.92 1.60 -1.23
C HIS A 100 3.88 1.90 -0.15
N CYS A 101 2.89 2.69 -0.53
CA CYS A 101 1.87 3.30 0.31
C CYS A 101 0.54 2.50 0.26
N ASP A 102 0.57 1.22 0.62
CA ASP A 102 -0.64 0.38 0.69
C ASP A 102 -1.50 0.72 1.91
N GLU A 103 -0.84 1.01 3.03
CA GLU A 103 -1.37 1.80 4.14
C GLU A 103 -0.72 3.20 4.15
N ASP A 104 -1.22 4.09 5.00
CA ASP A 104 -0.84 5.50 5.01
C ASP A 104 0.67 5.75 5.28
N VAL A 105 1.23 6.74 4.59
CA VAL A 105 2.56 7.29 4.85
C VAL A 105 2.44 8.78 5.17
N LYS A 106 3.01 9.17 6.31
CA LYS A 106 3.10 10.57 6.74
C LYS A 106 4.56 10.98 6.94
N ILE A 107 4.94 12.09 6.34
CA ILE A 107 6.21 12.78 6.57
C ILE A 107 5.89 14.17 7.14
N GLY A 108 6.47 14.52 8.28
CA GLY A 108 6.19 15.77 8.99
C GLY A 108 6.80 17.01 8.35
N PHE A 109 6.69 18.12 9.09
CA PHE A 109 7.34 19.39 8.79
C PHE A 109 8.85 19.25 8.79
N TYR A 110 9.54 19.91 7.85
CA TYR A 110 11.01 19.96 7.79
C TYR A 110 11.66 18.58 7.88
N SER A 111 11.04 17.60 7.23
CA SER A 111 11.45 16.20 7.30
C SER A 111 11.65 15.63 5.91
N GLY A 112 12.50 14.61 5.80
CA GLY A 112 12.83 14.14 4.47
C GLY A 112 13.48 12.78 4.35
N LEU A 113 13.39 12.29 3.12
CA LEU A 113 14.03 11.10 2.63
C LEU A 113 15.26 11.48 1.81
N GLY A 114 16.43 10.96 2.18
CA GLY A 114 17.61 10.99 1.32
C GLY A 114 17.38 10.20 0.03
N PRO A 115 18.23 10.37 -1.00
CA PRO A 115 18.13 9.59 -2.22
C PRO A 115 18.07 8.08 -1.99
N ARG A 116 17.28 7.39 -2.81
CA ARG A 116 17.14 5.92 -2.84
C ARG A 116 16.62 5.30 -1.54
N CYS A 117 15.98 6.07 -0.68
CA CYS A 117 15.24 5.50 0.44
C CYS A 117 14.05 4.68 -0.05
N THR A 118 13.71 3.63 0.70
CA THR A 118 12.55 2.79 0.43
C THR A 118 11.64 2.75 1.65
N VAL A 119 10.34 2.98 1.44
CA VAL A 119 9.32 2.93 2.49
C VAL A 119 8.28 1.89 2.12
N TYR A 120 8.04 0.93 3.01
CA TYR A 120 6.99 -0.07 2.87
C TYR A 120 5.99 0.07 4.00
N THR A 121 4.71 0.16 3.66
CA THR A 121 3.61 0.02 4.64
C THR A 121 2.94 -1.35 4.61
N HIS A 122 3.45 -2.25 3.77
CA HIS A 122 3.04 -3.64 3.72
C HIS A 122 4.22 -4.60 3.59
N GLY A 123 3.99 -5.84 4.00
CA GLY A 123 4.89 -6.97 3.76
C GLY A 123 4.05 -8.24 3.72
N SER A 124 3.83 -8.78 2.51
CA SER A 124 3.13 -10.04 2.26
C SER A 124 3.64 -10.64 0.97
N PHE A 125 4.02 -11.92 0.99
CA PHE A 125 4.43 -12.63 -0.22
C PHE A 125 4.17 -14.12 -0.11
N LEU A 126 4.63 -14.75 0.98
CA LEU A 126 4.41 -16.17 1.23
C LEU A 126 3.00 -16.43 1.81
N PRO A 127 2.44 -17.63 1.61
CA PRO A 127 1.08 -17.99 2.03
C PRO A 127 0.83 -17.76 3.53
N VAL A 128 0.04 -16.75 3.87
CA VAL A 128 -0.25 -16.41 5.29
C VAL A 128 -0.98 -17.56 6.00
N THR A 129 -1.72 -18.38 5.26
CA THR A 129 -2.41 -19.59 5.75
C THR A 129 -1.46 -20.66 6.29
N ASP A 130 -0.18 -20.62 5.91
CA ASP A 130 0.86 -21.50 6.43
C ASP A 130 1.59 -20.91 7.66
N GLY A 131 1.16 -19.73 8.13
CA GLY A 131 1.75 -19.02 9.25
C GLY A 131 2.83 -18.02 8.85
N TYR A 132 3.08 -17.78 7.56
CA TYR A 132 4.07 -16.78 7.17
C TYR A 132 3.67 -15.38 7.65
N PRO A 133 4.65 -14.56 8.09
CA PRO A 133 4.36 -13.25 8.65
C PRO A 133 3.80 -12.32 7.58
N VAL A 134 2.80 -11.56 7.98
CA VAL A 134 2.22 -10.49 7.19
C VAL A 134 2.10 -9.24 8.04
N LYS A 135 2.36 -8.08 7.44
CA LYS A 135 2.21 -6.80 8.13
C LYS A 135 1.65 -5.75 7.19
N PHE A 136 0.65 -5.01 7.65
CA PHE A 136 0.08 -3.84 6.99
C PHE A 136 -0.10 -2.77 8.06
N GLU A 137 0.75 -1.75 8.02
CA GLU A 137 0.73 -0.71 9.05
C GLU A 137 1.33 0.58 8.50
N LYS A 138 0.70 1.69 8.86
CA LYS A 138 1.14 3.03 8.47
C LYS A 138 2.58 3.31 8.89
N VAL A 139 3.26 4.15 8.13
CA VAL A 139 4.58 4.68 8.48
C VAL A 139 4.46 6.16 8.77
N VAL A 140 5.07 6.60 9.86
CA VAL A 140 5.04 8.00 10.30
C VAL A 140 6.45 8.49 10.59
N LEU A 141 6.83 9.57 9.93
CA LEU A 141 7.93 10.45 10.32
C LEU A 141 7.27 11.72 10.84
N GLU A 142 7.55 12.09 12.09
CA GLU A 142 7.13 13.37 12.65
C GLU A 142 7.99 14.52 12.10
N ASP A 143 8.10 15.62 12.84
CA ASP A 143 8.74 16.84 12.41
C ASP A 143 10.26 16.80 12.67
N TYR A 144 11.04 17.52 11.85
CA TYR A 144 12.50 17.56 11.95
C TYR A 144 13.18 16.18 11.92
N VAL A 145 12.71 15.30 11.02
CA VAL A 145 13.30 13.98 10.79
C VAL A 145 14.12 13.97 9.51
N TRP A 146 15.42 13.73 9.63
CA TRP A 146 16.31 13.53 8.50
C TRP A 146 16.65 12.05 8.34
N THR A 147 16.23 11.45 7.23
CA THR A 147 16.75 10.13 6.85
C THR A 147 17.80 10.28 5.75
N GLY A 148 18.98 9.71 5.98
CA GLY A 148 20.08 9.66 5.03
C GLY A 148 19.75 8.79 3.81
N MET A 149 20.73 8.55 2.95
CA MET A 149 20.53 7.80 1.70
C MET A 149 20.28 6.31 1.96
N VAL A 150 19.50 5.66 1.09
CA VAL A 150 19.34 4.19 1.09
C VAL A 150 18.83 3.64 2.43
N VAL A 151 18.05 4.44 3.18
CA VAL A 151 17.36 3.95 4.39
C VAL A 151 16.14 3.14 3.95
N THR A 152 15.94 1.97 4.56
CA THR A 152 14.74 1.15 4.36
C THR A 152 13.84 1.24 5.59
N ILE A 153 12.63 1.72 5.40
CA ILE A 153 11.62 1.87 6.45
C ILE A 153 10.55 0.80 6.26
N LEU A 154 10.47 -0.15 7.20
CA LEU A 154 9.52 -1.26 7.16
C LEU A 154 8.14 -0.89 7.74
N PRO A 155 7.10 -1.73 7.52
CA PRO A 155 5.75 -1.40 7.95
C PRO A 155 5.64 -1.14 9.45
N GLY A 156 4.90 -0.10 9.84
CA GLY A 156 4.66 0.27 11.23
C GLY A 156 5.78 1.04 11.92
N VAL A 157 6.82 1.44 11.19
CA VAL A 157 7.85 2.33 11.76
C VAL A 157 7.24 3.69 12.08
N TYR A 158 7.56 4.18 13.27
CA TYR A 158 7.18 5.49 13.76
C TYR A 158 8.45 6.20 14.23
N ILE A 159 8.86 7.25 13.52
CA ILE A 159 10.03 8.06 13.87
C ILE A 159 9.51 9.35 14.50
N GLU A 160 9.74 9.49 15.80
CA GLU A 160 9.37 10.70 16.54
C GLU A 160 10.29 11.87 16.13
N SER A 161 9.92 13.07 16.58
CA SER A 161 10.53 14.32 16.10
C SER A 161 12.01 14.47 16.47
N ASN A 162 12.75 15.28 15.70
CA ASN A 162 14.18 15.58 15.93
C ASN A 162 15.09 14.33 15.85
N CYS A 163 14.95 13.53 14.80
CA CYS A 163 15.78 12.34 14.60
C CYS A 163 16.65 12.45 13.35
N ILE A 164 17.83 11.84 13.39
CA ILE A 164 18.68 11.63 12.22
C ILE A 164 18.92 10.14 12.06
N ILE A 165 18.67 9.63 10.86
CA ILE A 165 18.90 8.22 10.51
C ILE A 165 20.02 8.16 9.50
N ASN A 166 21.16 7.57 9.86
CA ASN A 166 22.30 7.48 8.96
C ASN A 166 22.01 6.58 7.74
N PRO A 167 22.74 6.77 6.63
CA PRO A 167 22.55 6.00 5.41
C PRO A 167 22.62 4.48 5.61
N GLY A 168 21.84 3.74 4.83
CA GLY A 168 21.86 2.27 4.81
C GLY A 168 21.18 1.56 5.99
N VAL A 169 20.57 2.31 6.93
CA VAL A 169 19.83 1.73 8.06
C VAL A 169 18.53 1.06 7.58
N VAL A 170 18.20 -0.10 8.17
CA VAL A 170 16.89 -0.75 8.04
C VAL A 170 16.11 -0.58 9.35
N LEU A 171 15.01 0.19 9.30
CA LEU A 171 14.15 0.45 10.44
C LEU A 171 12.96 -0.50 10.47
N LYS A 172 12.69 -1.09 11.64
CA LYS A 172 11.57 -2.02 11.86
C LYS A 172 10.71 -1.71 13.10
N SER A 173 11.07 -0.66 13.84
CA SER A 173 10.47 -0.31 15.12
C SER A 173 10.41 1.21 15.29
N ARG A 174 9.72 1.65 16.33
CA ARG A 174 9.66 3.05 16.74
C ARG A 174 11.05 3.59 17.08
N ILE A 175 11.33 4.81 16.66
CA ILE A 175 12.52 5.60 17.02
C ILE A 175 12.06 6.79 17.86
N LYS A 176 12.71 7.00 19.00
CA LYS A 176 12.34 8.02 19.98
C LYS A 176 12.90 9.40 19.62
N SER A 177 12.23 10.46 20.07
CA SER A 177 12.67 11.82 19.77
C SER A 177 14.12 12.08 20.19
N GLY A 178 14.83 12.93 19.44
CA GLY A 178 16.22 13.28 19.75
C GLY A 178 17.23 12.15 19.48
N THR A 179 16.85 11.13 18.71
CA THR A 179 17.72 9.98 18.45
C THR A 179 18.52 10.17 17.16
N PHE A 180 19.82 9.88 17.25
CA PHE A 180 20.70 9.65 16.11
C PHE A 180 20.87 8.14 15.91
N VAL A 181 20.46 7.61 14.76
CA VAL A 181 20.50 6.16 14.47
C VAL A 181 21.62 5.85 13.51
N GLU A 182 22.51 4.94 13.93
CA GLU A 182 23.60 4.41 13.10
C GLU A 182 23.47 2.90 12.93
N CYS A 183 24.02 2.37 11.83
CA CYS A 183 24.11 0.93 11.61
C CYS A 183 25.53 0.46 11.93
N SER A 184 25.66 -0.59 12.75
CA SER A 184 26.92 -1.33 12.88
C SER A 184 26.85 -2.60 12.02
N PRO A 185 27.78 -2.83 11.09
CA PRO A 185 27.80 -4.03 10.24
C PRO A 185 28.12 -5.31 11.01
N THR A 186 28.50 -5.23 12.28
CA THR A 186 28.95 -6.39 13.08
C THR A 186 27.80 -7.21 13.67
N ALA A 187 26.56 -6.73 13.60
CA ALA A 187 25.41 -7.40 14.17
C ALA A 187 24.59 -8.12 13.09
N PHE A 188 24.69 -9.45 13.03
CA PHE A 188 23.85 -10.30 12.19
C PHE A 188 22.96 -11.18 13.06
N ARG A 189 21.69 -11.36 12.67
CA ARG A 189 20.71 -12.16 13.42
C ARG A 189 20.02 -13.16 12.51
N GLU A 190 20.16 -14.43 12.87
CA GLU A 190 19.39 -15.52 12.27
C GLU A 190 18.19 -15.87 13.15
N LEU A 191 17.07 -16.17 12.51
CA LEU A 191 15.85 -16.63 13.18
C LEU A 191 15.41 -17.95 12.56
N ASN A 192 15.02 -18.90 13.41
CA ASN A 192 14.48 -20.17 12.94
C ASN A 192 13.05 -19.97 12.43
N LEU A 193 12.87 -20.06 11.11
CA LEU A 193 11.58 -19.88 10.44
C LEU A 193 10.53 -20.88 10.93
N ASN A 194 10.88 -22.16 11.12
CA ASN A 194 9.94 -23.18 11.57
C ASN A 194 9.37 -22.89 12.96
N ARG A 195 10.16 -22.27 13.85
CA ARG A 195 9.65 -21.80 15.14
C ARG A 195 8.64 -20.66 14.95
N LEU A 196 8.94 -19.68 14.10
CA LEU A 196 8.03 -18.56 13.83
C LEU A 196 6.69 -19.05 13.28
N LEU A 197 6.70 -19.94 12.28
CA LEU A 197 5.50 -20.50 11.66
C LEU A 197 4.60 -21.24 12.66
N LYS A 198 5.19 -21.96 13.62
CA LYS A 198 4.43 -22.67 14.66
C LYS A 198 3.64 -21.72 15.58
N PHE A 199 4.18 -20.54 15.88
CA PHE A 199 3.51 -19.57 16.75
C PHE A 199 2.44 -18.75 16.02
N SER A 200 2.62 -18.50 14.73
CA SER A 200 1.75 -17.66 13.92
C SER A 200 0.61 -18.42 13.23
N LYS A 201 0.78 -19.72 12.95
CA LYS A 201 -0.22 -20.51 12.22
C LYS A 201 -1.53 -20.60 13.00
N LYS A 202 -2.63 -20.30 12.31
CA LYS A 202 -4.01 -20.42 12.81
C LYS A 202 -4.75 -21.53 12.04
N THR A 203 -6.00 -21.79 12.43
CA THR A 203 -6.86 -22.77 11.76
C THR A 203 -7.31 -22.25 10.40
N ASN A 204 -7.67 -23.17 9.48
CA ASN A 204 -8.24 -22.78 8.19
C ASN A 204 -9.54 -21.99 8.35
N LEU A 205 -10.38 -22.36 9.34
CA LEU A 205 -11.59 -21.63 9.71
C LEU A 205 -11.28 -20.15 9.95
N TYR A 206 -10.28 -19.86 10.81
CA TYR A 206 -9.86 -18.50 11.08
C TYR A 206 -9.43 -17.77 9.80
N TYR A 207 -8.59 -18.40 8.96
CA TYR A 207 -8.10 -17.74 7.76
C TYR A 207 -9.20 -17.50 6.72
N HIS A 208 -10.14 -18.44 6.54
CA HIS A 208 -11.26 -18.29 5.61
C HIS A 208 -12.14 -17.11 6.00
N GLU A 209 -12.46 -16.98 7.29
CA GLU A 209 -13.22 -15.84 7.80
C GLU A 209 -12.46 -14.53 7.63
N GLN A 210 -11.16 -14.47 7.96
CA GLN A 210 -10.35 -13.26 7.77
C GLN A 210 -10.25 -12.85 6.29
N ILE A 211 -10.07 -13.82 5.39
CA ILE A 211 -10.02 -13.60 3.94
C ILE A 211 -11.34 -13.01 3.44
N LEU A 212 -12.46 -13.66 3.76
CA LEU A 212 -13.78 -13.26 3.24
C LEU A 212 -14.25 -11.94 3.84
N ASN A 213 -14.13 -11.79 5.16
CA ASN A 213 -14.42 -10.55 5.85
C ASN A 213 -13.57 -9.40 5.29
N GLY A 214 -12.25 -9.57 5.22
CA GLY A 214 -11.34 -8.56 4.70
C GLY A 214 -11.62 -8.18 3.24
N PHE A 215 -11.93 -9.16 2.39
CA PHE A 215 -12.28 -8.92 0.99
C PHE A 215 -13.56 -8.09 0.87
N LEU A 216 -14.63 -8.50 1.54
CA LEU A 216 -15.94 -7.85 1.42
C LEU A 216 -15.93 -6.44 2.03
N THR A 217 -15.28 -6.27 3.19
CA THR A 217 -15.11 -4.95 3.83
C THR A 217 -14.29 -4.01 2.96
N SER A 218 -13.13 -4.45 2.43
CA SER A 218 -12.27 -3.59 1.59
C SER A 218 -12.94 -3.15 0.28
N HIS A 219 -13.89 -3.94 -0.23
CA HIS A 219 -14.66 -3.60 -1.43
C HIS A 219 -16.00 -2.91 -1.12
N GLN A 220 -16.26 -2.57 0.15
CA GLN A 220 -17.50 -1.94 0.62
C GLN A 220 -18.76 -2.74 0.24
N ILE A 221 -18.63 -4.06 0.14
CA ILE A 221 -19.73 -4.96 -0.18
C ILE A 221 -20.46 -5.29 1.12
N LYS A 222 -21.76 -5.00 1.21
CA LYS A 222 -22.58 -5.41 2.36
C LYS A 222 -22.79 -6.92 2.34
N TYR A 223 -22.59 -7.57 3.49
CA TYR A 223 -22.79 -9.01 3.63
C TYR A 223 -23.43 -9.38 4.97
N LYS A 224 -23.95 -10.61 5.03
CA LYS A 224 -24.31 -11.32 6.27
C LYS A 224 -23.44 -12.56 6.38
N HIS A 225 -22.83 -12.78 7.54
CA HIS A 225 -22.08 -14.01 7.84
C HIS A 225 -23.01 -14.98 8.58
N ASN A 226 -23.05 -16.22 8.10
CA ASN A 226 -23.75 -17.33 8.72
C ASN A 226 -22.72 -18.38 9.15
N GLU A 227 -22.44 -18.43 10.45
CA GLU A 227 -21.46 -19.35 11.04
C GLU A 227 -21.90 -20.81 10.94
N THR A 228 -23.20 -21.12 10.96
CA THR A 228 -23.67 -22.52 10.93
C THR A 228 -23.51 -23.17 9.56
N ASP A 229 -23.53 -22.37 8.49
CA ASP A 229 -23.37 -22.81 7.09
C ASP A 229 -22.00 -22.42 6.51
N ASN A 230 -21.09 -21.87 7.34
CA ASN A 230 -19.78 -21.38 6.91
C ASN A 230 -19.89 -20.49 5.65
N SER A 231 -20.76 -19.49 5.67
CA SER A 231 -21.04 -18.70 4.48
C SER A 231 -21.19 -17.19 4.70
N PHE A 232 -20.72 -16.42 3.72
CA PHE A 232 -20.87 -14.97 3.62
C PHE A 232 -21.79 -14.65 2.44
N VAL A 233 -22.99 -14.15 2.73
CA VAL A 233 -24.00 -13.75 1.75
C VAL A 233 -23.82 -12.28 1.40
N ALA A 234 -23.26 -12.00 0.22
CA ALA A 234 -22.96 -10.66 -0.28
C ALA A 234 -24.08 -10.16 -1.20
N GLY A 235 -25.07 -9.50 -0.60
CA GLY A 235 -26.30 -9.07 -1.27
C GLY A 235 -27.12 -10.24 -1.81
N ASN A 236 -27.82 -10.05 -2.93
CA ASN A 236 -28.66 -11.09 -3.54
C ASN A 236 -27.93 -11.89 -4.65
N LYS A 237 -26.65 -11.62 -4.90
CA LYS A 237 -25.95 -12.06 -6.11
C LYS A 237 -24.84 -13.09 -5.86
N TYR A 238 -24.18 -13.00 -4.71
CA TYR A 238 -22.98 -13.77 -4.42
C TYR A 238 -23.07 -14.39 -3.03
N VAL A 239 -22.69 -15.66 -2.92
CA VAL A 239 -22.51 -16.35 -1.64
C VAL A 239 -21.13 -16.98 -1.65
N PHE A 240 -20.28 -16.58 -0.72
CA PHE A 240 -19.02 -17.28 -0.47
C PHE A 240 -19.26 -18.33 0.60
N ARG A 241 -19.07 -19.61 0.28
CA ARG A 241 -19.09 -20.70 1.26
C ARG A 241 -17.68 -21.23 1.45
N TYR A 242 -17.30 -21.59 2.67
CA TYR A 242 -15.97 -22.08 2.97
C TYR A 242 -15.99 -23.44 3.67
N PHE A 243 -14.96 -24.24 3.40
CA PHE A 243 -14.81 -25.62 3.84
C PHE A 243 -13.43 -25.75 4.52
N PRO A 244 -13.36 -25.52 5.85
CA PRO A 244 -12.09 -25.48 6.57
C PRO A 244 -11.25 -26.74 6.47
N GLU A 245 -11.89 -27.92 6.51
CA GLU A 245 -11.21 -29.22 6.47
C GLU A 245 -10.45 -29.45 5.14
N ASP A 246 -11.10 -29.07 4.03
CA ASP A 246 -10.51 -29.19 2.69
C ASP A 246 -9.62 -28.00 2.32
N ASN A 247 -9.68 -26.92 3.11
CA ASN A 247 -9.07 -25.61 2.83
C ASN A 247 -9.55 -25.00 1.50
N ILE A 248 -10.86 -25.06 1.27
CA ILE A 248 -11.51 -24.59 0.03
C ILE A 248 -12.48 -23.44 0.34
N ILE A 249 -12.51 -22.44 -0.54
CA ILE A 249 -13.57 -21.43 -0.59
C ILE A 249 -14.31 -21.60 -1.93
N VAL A 250 -15.63 -21.46 -1.94
CA VAL A 250 -16.46 -21.53 -3.15
C VAL A 250 -17.31 -20.27 -3.27
N LEU A 251 -17.18 -19.56 -4.38
CA LEU A 251 -18.09 -18.48 -4.76
C LEU A 251 -19.27 -19.05 -5.56
N ILE A 252 -20.47 -18.94 -5.01
CA ILE A 252 -21.73 -19.30 -5.65
C ILE A 252 -22.39 -18.03 -6.20
N TYR A 253 -22.83 -18.08 -7.46
CA TYR A 253 -23.50 -16.98 -8.16
C TYR A 253 -24.56 -17.49 -9.14
N ASN A 254 -25.48 -16.61 -9.55
CA ASN A 254 -26.58 -16.94 -10.47
C ASN A 254 -27.33 -18.23 -10.05
N LYS A 255 -27.72 -18.29 -8.76
CA LYS A 255 -28.32 -19.42 -8.06
C LYS A 255 -27.41 -20.63 -7.86
N ASN A 256 -26.82 -21.20 -8.93
CA ASN A 256 -26.13 -22.49 -8.86
C ASN A 256 -24.73 -22.55 -9.52
N LYS A 257 -24.23 -21.48 -10.15
CA LYS A 257 -22.87 -21.48 -10.72
C LYS A 257 -21.85 -21.33 -9.61
N LYS A 258 -20.72 -22.02 -9.73
CA LYS A 258 -19.68 -22.09 -8.70
C LYS A 258 -18.31 -21.75 -9.29
N ILE A 259 -17.48 -21.13 -8.48
CA ILE A 259 -16.04 -20.97 -8.69
C ILE A 259 -15.36 -21.44 -7.41
N THR A 260 -14.50 -22.42 -7.54
CA THR A 260 -13.74 -23.03 -6.44
C THR A 260 -12.39 -22.35 -6.32
N TYR A 261 -11.98 -22.07 -5.09
CA TYR A 261 -10.67 -21.58 -4.71
C TYR A 261 -10.04 -22.60 -3.75
N ASP A 262 -9.19 -23.45 -4.28
CA ASP A 262 -8.44 -24.45 -3.53
C ASP A 262 -7.17 -23.81 -2.99
N LEU A 263 -7.20 -23.42 -1.70
CA LEU A 263 -6.10 -22.74 -1.05
C LEU A 263 -4.98 -23.71 -0.62
N LYS A 264 -5.25 -25.02 -0.63
CA LYS A 264 -4.26 -26.06 -0.31
C LYS A 264 -3.37 -26.36 -1.51
N ASN A 265 -3.97 -26.52 -2.69
CA ASN A 265 -3.26 -26.89 -3.92
C ASN A 265 -2.95 -25.69 -4.83
N TYR A 266 -3.38 -24.48 -4.43
CA TYR A 266 -3.16 -23.23 -5.14
C TYR A 266 -3.80 -23.21 -6.53
N TYR A 267 -5.07 -23.60 -6.62
CA TYR A 267 -5.84 -23.62 -7.86
C TYR A 267 -7.19 -22.92 -7.75
N THR A 268 -7.70 -22.45 -8.88
CA THR A 268 -9.04 -21.87 -8.99
C THR A 268 -9.67 -22.17 -10.34
N ASP A 269 -11.00 -22.22 -10.40
CA ASP A 269 -11.72 -22.31 -11.67
C ASP A 269 -11.55 -21.02 -12.49
N TYR A 270 -11.51 -21.12 -13.82
CA TYR A 270 -11.51 -19.95 -14.70
C TYR A 270 -12.84 -19.19 -14.64
N SER A 271 -12.77 -17.87 -14.53
CA SER A 271 -13.93 -17.00 -14.68
C SER A 271 -13.59 -15.60 -15.15
N ASN A 272 -14.47 -15.02 -15.97
CA ASN A 272 -14.40 -13.63 -16.38
C ASN A 272 -15.09 -12.65 -15.43
N LEU A 273 -15.70 -13.15 -14.34
CA LEU A 273 -16.37 -12.29 -13.37
C LEU A 273 -15.40 -11.30 -12.73
N LYS A 274 -15.81 -10.03 -12.65
CA LYS A 274 -15.02 -8.99 -11.98
C LYS A 274 -14.72 -9.34 -10.52
N ILE A 275 -15.72 -9.76 -9.75
CA ILE A 275 -15.55 -10.14 -8.34
C ILE A 275 -14.55 -11.27 -8.13
N HIS A 276 -14.44 -12.20 -9.09
CA HIS A 276 -13.45 -13.28 -9.06
C HIS A 276 -12.04 -12.73 -9.25
N LYS A 277 -11.82 -11.88 -10.26
CA LYS A 277 -10.53 -11.21 -10.50
C LYS A 277 -10.11 -10.35 -9.31
N ASP A 278 -11.04 -9.59 -8.75
CA ASP A 278 -10.84 -8.76 -7.57
C ASP A 278 -10.47 -9.64 -6.34
N PHE A 279 -11.13 -10.78 -6.16
CA PHE A 279 -10.84 -11.72 -5.08
C PHE A 279 -9.45 -12.35 -5.20
N LEU A 280 -9.05 -12.80 -6.40
CA LEU A 280 -7.70 -13.32 -6.65
C LEU A 280 -6.62 -12.26 -6.39
N TYR A 281 -6.87 -11.03 -6.81
CA TYR A 281 -5.98 -9.91 -6.56
C TYR A 281 -5.83 -9.62 -5.06
N PHE A 282 -6.94 -9.63 -4.33
CA PHE A 282 -6.98 -9.47 -2.89
C PHE A 282 -6.20 -10.59 -2.16
N LEU A 283 -6.44 -11.85 -2.50
CA LEU A 283 -5.71 -13.00 -1.95
C LEU A 283 -4.21 -12.87 -2.12
N ARG A 284 -3.76 -12.53 -3.34
CA ARG A 284 -2.34 -12.38 -3.64
C ARG A 284 -1.71 -11.25 -2.84
N ARG A 285 -2.36 -10.09 -2.75
CA ARG A 285 -1.78 -8.91 -2.08
C ARG A 285 -1.83 -9.01 -0.57
N ARG A 286 -2.95 -9.44 0.00
CA ARG A 286 -3.15 -9.43 1.46
C ARG A 286 -2.68 -10.72 2.13
N PHE A 287 -2.79 -11.86 1.45
CA PHE A 287 -2.52 -13.18 2.05
C PHE A 287 -1.37 -13.96 1.38
N GLY A 288 -0.68 -13.38 0.39
CA GLY A 288 0.41 -14.08 -0.31
C GLY A 288 -0.04 -15.32 -1.09
N LEU A 289 -1.36 -15.46 -1.31
CA LEU A 289 -1.96 -16.62 -1.96
C LEU A 289 -2.11 -16.35 -3.46
N THR A 290 -1.30 -17.00 -4.28
CA THR A 290 -1.42 -16.94 -5.75
C THR A 290 -2.01 -18.26 -6.25
N LEU A 291 -3.26 -18.22 -6.69
CA LEU A 291 -3.95 -19.39 -7.24
C LEU A 291 -3.76 -19.47 -8.76
N ARG A 292 -3.42 -20.65 -9.26
CA ARG A 292 -3.34 -20.93 -10.70
C ARG A 292 -4.73 -21.23 -11.24
N THR A 293 -5.06 -20.66 -12.38
CA THR A 293 -6.34 -20.93 -13.03
C THR A 293 -6.28 -22.25 -13.77
N ASN A 294 -7.22 -23.15 -13.47
CA ASN A 294 -7.47 -24.33 -14.31
C ASN A 294 -8.23 -23.87 -15.55
N TYR A 295 -7.63 -24.14 -16.71
CA TYR A 295 -8.25 -23.94 -18.02
C TYR A 295 -8.93 -25.24 -18.48
#